data_AF-A0A8T3KUS0-F1
#
_entry.id   AF-A0A8T3KUS0-F1
#
_cell.length_a   1.000
_cell.length_b   1.000
_cell.length_c   1.000
_cell.angle_alpha   90.00
_cell.angle_beta   90.00
_cell.angle_gamma   90.00
#
_symmetry.space_group_name_H-M   'P 1'
#
loop_
_entity.id
_entity.type
_entity.pdbx_description
1 polymer ?
#
loop_
_entity_poly.entity_id
_entity_poly.type
_entity_poly.pdbx_seq_one_letter_code
_entity_poly.pdbx_strand_id
1 'polypeptide(L)' 'MKPAMQLNEMSVEEKIQTMEAIWDDLCHQSEPITSPDWHADVLREREAAVERGDETFEDWETAKKAIRKRIS' A
#
# COMPACT_ATOMS: atom_id res chain seq x y z
N MET A 1 -1.91 -13.15 19.69
CA MET A 1 -3.10 -14.04 19.57
C MET A 1 -3.81 -13.66 18.29
N LYS A 2 -4.09 -14.60 17.37
CA LYS A 2 -4.84 -14.25 16.16
C LYS A 2 -6.30 -13.99 16.55
N PRO A 3 -6.95 -12.90 16.11
CA PRO A 3 -8.37 -12.72 16.33
C PRO A 3 -9.10 -13.91 15.70
N ALA A 4 -9.96 -14.57 16.48
CA ALA A 4 -10.73 -15.72 16.04
C ALA A 4 -11.93 -15.21 15.22
N MET A 5 -11.66 -14.83 13.97
CA MET A 5 -12.70 -14.51 13.00
C MET A 5 -13.00 -15.75 12.18
N GLN A 6 -14.27 -16.16 12.11
CA GLN A 6 -14.73 -17.29 11.29
C GLN A 6 -14.81 -16.88 9.82
N LEU A 7 -13.68 -16.44 9.26
CA LEU A 7 -13.59 -15.95 7.88
C LEU A 7 -14.02 -17.03 6.87
N ASN A 8 -13.86 -18.31 7.20
CA ASN A 8 -14.32 -19.42 6.37
C ASN A 8 -15.85 -19.50 6.24
N GLU A 9 -16.60 -18.96 7.19
CA GLU A 9 -18.06 -18.96 7.19
C GLU A 9 -18.67 -17.73 6.48
N MET A 10 -17.85 -16.70 6.24
CA MET A 10 -18.26 -15.49 5.55
C MET A 10 -18.30 -15.70 4.02
N SER A 11 -19.34 -15.16 3.39
CA SER A 11 -19.39 -14.92 1.95
C SER A 11 -18.26 -13.97 1.51
N VAL A 12 -18.02 -13.88 0.20
CA VAL A 12 -17.01 -12.96 -0.36
C VAL A 12 -17.37 -11.51 -0.06
N GLU A 13 -18.65 -11.14 -0.13
CA GLU A 13 -19.12 -9.79 0.18
C GLU A 13 -18.85 -9.43 1.65
N GLU A 14 -19.21 -10.32 2.58
CA GLU A 14 -18.97 -10.10 4.02
C GLU A 14 -17.48 -9.97 4.33
N LYS A 15 -16.61 -10.71 3.64
CA LYS A 15 -15.15 -10.57 3.78
C LYS A 15 -14.66 -9.20 3.35
N ILE A 16 -15.17 -8.70 2.22
CA ILE A 16 -14.79 -7.38 1.69
C ILE A 16 -15.24 -6.30 2.67
N GLN A 17 -16.50 -6.33 3.10
CA GLN A 17 -17.02 -5.36 4.09
C GLN A 17 -16.24 -5.41 5.40
N THR A 18 -15.89 -6.61 5.86
CA THR A 18 -15.08 -6.79 7.07
C THR A 18 -13.67 -6.22 6.89
N MET A 19 -13.04 -6.42 5.73
CA MET A 19 -11.74 -5.85 5.41
C MET A 19 -11.79 -4.32 5.37
N GLU A 20 -12.84 -3.74 4.78
CA GLU A 20 -13.06 -2.29 4.74
C GLU A 20 -13.25 -1.71 6.15
N ALA A 21 -14.06 -2.36 7.00
CA ALA A 21 -14.26 -1.92 8.38
C ALA A 21 -12.95 -1.95 9.20
N ILE A 22 -12.14 -3.00 9.03
CA ILE A 22 -10.81 -3.07 9.66
C ILE A 22 -9.91 -1.96 9.13
N TRP A 23 -9.91 -1.72 7.82
CA TRP A 23 -9.09 -0.69 7.21
C TRP A 23 -9.47 0.71 7.70
N ASP A 24 -10.77 1.01 7.78
CA ASP A 24 -11.29 2.27 8.28
C ASP A 24 -10.91 2.50 9.75
N ASP A 25 -11.04 1.47 10.60
CA ASP A 25 -10.64 1.55 12.00
C ASP A 25 -9.13 1.81 12.15
N LEU A 26 -8.29 1.13 11.37
CA LEU A 26 -6.84 1.36 11.35
C LEU A 26 -6.50 2.79 10.92
N CYS A 27 -7.21 3.37 9.94
CA CYS A 27 -6.99 4.74 9.52
C CYS A 27 -7.33 5.76 10.62
N HIS A 28 -8.35 5.50 11.44
CA HIS A 28 -8.82 6.42 12.49
C HIS A 28 -8.13 6.23 13.85
N GLN A 29 -7.67 5.00 14.16
CA GLN A 29 -7.13 4.64 15.48
C GLN A 29 -5.69 4.10 15.44
N SER A 30 -4.97 4.24 14.32
CA SER A 30 -3.57 3.78 14.29
C SER A 30 -2.72 4.49 15.36
N GLU A 31 -2.15 3.69 16.27
CA GLU A 31 -0.94 4.14 16.96
C GLU A 31 0.08 4.55 15.90
N PRO A 32 0.81 5.67 16.10
CA PRO A 32 1.78 6.12 15.13
C PRO A 32 2.83 5.02 14.92
N ILE A 33 2.72 4.31 13.81
CA ILE A 33 3.72 3.33 13.38
C ILE A 33 4.95 4.14 13.00
N THR A 34 6.00 4.04 13.81
CA THR A 34 7.27 4.67 13.50
C THR A 34 7.82 4.02 12.23
N SER A 35 8.15 4.87 11.25
CA SER A 35 8.90 4.40 10.09
C SER A 35 10.24 3.82 10.56
N PRO A 36 10.71 2.72 9.96
CA PRO A 36 12.05 2.22 10.24
C PRO A 36 13.13 3.28 9.97
N ASP A 37 14.24 3.25 10.69
CA ASP A 37 15.31 4.25 10.57
C ASP A 37 15.84 4.40 9.13
N TRP A 38 15.89 3.29 8.38
CA TRP A 38 16.36 3.28 6.99
C TRP A 38 15.41 3.99 6.01
N HIS A 39 14.14 4.18 6.37
CA HIS A 39 13.12 4.68 5.45
C HIS A 39 13.44 6.11 4.99
N ALA A 40 13.93 6.96 5.90
CA ALA A 40 14.29 8.33 5.59
C ALA A 40 15.43 8.43 4.58
N ASP A 41 16.39 7.51 4.63
CA ASP A 41 17.52 7.51 3.70
C ASP A 41 17.09 7.13 2.28
N VAL A 42 16.19 6.14 2.15
CA VAL A 42 15.63 5.76 0.85
C VAL A 42 14.81 6.89 0.22
N LEU A 43 14.02 7.62 1.02
CA LEU A 43 13.27 8.77 0.51
C LEU A 43 14.20 9.87 0.01
N ARG A 44 15.25 10.19 0.78
CA ARG A 44 16.24 11.21 0.39
C ARG A 44 16.99 10.83 -0.88
N GLU A 45 17.35 9.56 -1.03
CA GLU A 45 18.01 9.05 -2.24
C GLU A 45 17.11 9.24 -3.47
N ARG A 46 15.83 8.87 -3.36
CA ARG A 46 14.85 9.00 -4.46
C ARG A 46 14.56 10.45 -4.80
N GLU A 47 14.37 11.32 -3.80
CA GLU A 47 14.20 12.76 -4.03
C GLU A 47 15.39 13.34 -4.78
N ALA A 48 16.61 13.02 -4.35
CA ALA A 48 17.82 13.47 -5.04
C ALA A 48 17.94 12.90 -6.47
N ALA A 49 17.49 11.67 -6.73
CA ALA A 49 17.47 11.09 -8.07
C ALA A 49 16.49 11.82 -8.99
N VAL A 50 15.32 12.22 -8.47
CA VAL A 50 14.34 13.04 -9.21
C VAL A 50 14.90 14.43 -9.50
N GLU A 51 15.54 15.08 -8.52
CA GLU A 51 16.14 16.41 -8.71
C GLU A 51 17.27 16.40 -9.75
N ARG A 52 18.06 15.32 -9.82
CA ARG A 52 19.09 15.14 -10.85
C ARG A 52 18.52 14.76 -12.22
N GLY A 53 17.26 14.35 -12.29
CA GLY A 53 16.61 13.85 -13.50
C GLY A 53 16.91 12.39 -13.84
N ASP A 54 17.50 11.64 -12.89
CA ASP A 54 17.76 10.19 -13.03
C ASP A 54 16.45 9.39 -12.91
N GLU A 55 15.47 9.91 -12.17
CA GLU A 55 14.14 9.33 -12.01
C GLU A 55 13.05 10.38 -12.29
N THR A 56 11.87 9.92 -12.70
CA THR A 56 10.71 10.78 -12.96
C THR A 56 9.45 10.11 -12.44
N PHE A 57 8.48 10.91 -12.01
CA PHE A 57 7.15 10.41 -11.71
C PHE A 57 6.44 9.96 -12.99
N GLU A 58 5.83 8.78 -12.94
CA GLU A 58 4.98 8.26 -14.01
C GLU A 58 3.51 8.37 -13.59
N ASP A 59 2.66 8.72 -14.56
CA ASP A 59 1.22 8.67 -14.37
C ASP A 59 0.76 7.23 -14.05
N TRP A 60 -0.15 7.10 -13.09
CA TRP A 60 -0.58 5.82 -12.56
C TRP A 60 -1.26 4.92 -13.60
N GLU A 61 -2.07 5.49 -14.50
CA GLU A 61 -2.73 4.72 -15.54
C GLU A 61 -1.74 4.27 -16.62
N THR A 62 -0.71 5.08 -16.87
CA THR A 62 0.42 4.72 -17.74
C THR A 62 1.20 3.53 -17.17
N ALA A 63 1.58 3.58 -15.90
CA ALA A 63 2.28 2.49 -15.21
C ALA A 63 1.47 1.18 -15.25
N LYS A 64 0.17 1.25 -14.93
CA LYS A 64 -0.74 0.09 -15.01
C LYS A 64 -0.79 -0.51 -16.41
N LYS A 65 -0.88 0.33 -17.45
CA LYS A 65 -0.93 -0.13 -18.84
C LYS A 65 0.38 -0.83 -19.24
N ALA A 66 1.52 -0.29 -18.85
CA ALA A 66 2.83 -0.88 -19.10
C ALA A 66 2.96 -2.27 -18.43
N ILE A 67 2.54 -2.39 -17.16
CA ILE A 67 2.55 -3.66 -16.43
C ILE A 67 1.66 -4.69 -17.13
N ARG A 68 0.41 -4.33 -17.46
CA ARG A 68 -0.53 -5.24 -18.15
C ARG A 68 0.01 -5.73 -19.50
N LYS A 69 0.67 -4.86 -20.26
CA LYS A 69 1.30 -5.23 -21.53
C LYS A 69 2.45 -6.23 -21.35
N ARG A 70 3.16 -6.18 -20.23
CA ARG A 70 4.33 -7.05 -19.96
C ARG A 70 3.96 -8.43 -19.44
N ILE A 71 2.76 -8.60 -18.88
CA ILE A 71 2.26 -9.86 -18.31
C ILE A 71 1.28 -10.60 -19.22
N SER A 72 0.85 -9.98 -20.33
CA SER A 72 0.03 -10.60 -21.37
C SER A 72 0.88 -11.23 -22.46
#